data_AF-A0A368D988-F1
#
_entry.id   AF-A0A368D988-F1
#
_cell.length_a   1.000
_cell.length_b   1.000
_cell.length_c   1.000
_cell.angle_alpha   90.00
_cell.angle_beta   90.00
_cell.angle_gamma   90.00
#
_symmetry.space_group_name_H-M   'P 1'
#
loop_
_entity.id
_entity.type
_entity.pdbx_description
1 polymer ?
#
loop_
_entity_poly.entity_id
_entity_poly.type
_entity_poly.pdbx_seq_one_letter_code
_entity_poly.pdbx_strand_id
1 'polypeptide(L)'
;DVIYDPTNYKKSIGEQKWVALYPLGYEAWAEWRRLGYPQLEPHEYPLNPSGQIPLRHAYPASELTLNEDSYNAALGILGGPDDETTPIFWDVD
;
A
#
# COMPACT_ATOMS: atom_id res chain seq x y z
N ASP A 1 -9.31 23.94 15.13
CA ASP A 1 -9.36 22.53 15.57
C ASP A 1 -9.92 21.64 14.48
N VAL A 2 -9.38 20.43 14.35
CA VAL A 2 -9.91 19.39 13.46
C VAL A 2 -11.03 18.66 14.20
N ILE A 3 -12.23 18.64 13.62
CA ILE A 3 -13.42 18.02 14.23
C ILE A 3 -13.45 16.53 13.87
N TYR A 4 -13.58 15.68 14.87
CA TYR A 4 -13.75 14.24 14.68
C TYR A 4 -15.17 13.92 14.17
N ASP A 5 -15.26 13.13 13.10
CA ASP A 5 -16.50 12.61 12.54
C ASP A 5 -16.60 11.10 12.83
N PRO A 6 -17.51 10.64 13.70
CA PRO A 6 -17.67 9.22 14.00
C PRO A 6 -18.20 8.41 12.81
N THR A 7 -18.88 9.05 11.85
CA THR A 7 -19.43 8.38 10.67
C THR A 7 -18.36 8.12 9.60
N ASN A 8 -17.27 8.91 9.62
CA ASN A 8 -16.09 8.71 8.79
C ASN A 8 -14.80 8.89 9.62
N TYR A 9 -14.65 8.01 10.62
CA TYR A 9 -13.48 8.04 11.50
C TYR A 9 -12.18 7.82 10.72
N LYS A 10 -12.22 7.04 9.62
CA LYS A 10 -11.05 6.75 8.78
C LYS A 10 -10.49 8.04 8.18
N LYS A 11 -11.34 8.95 7.71
CA LYS A 11 -10.91 10.27 7.24
C LYS A 11 -10.34 11.11 8.37
N SER A 12 -11.10 11.29 9.46
CA SER A 12 -10.68 12.15 10.57
C SER A 12 -9.33 11.74 11.15
N ILE A 13 -9.09 10.43 11.30
CA ILE A 13 -7.84 9.90 11.84
C ILE A 13 -6.77 9.82 10.76
N GLY A 14 -7.10 9.36 9.56
CA GLY A 14 -6.15 9.12 8.48
C GLY A 14 -5.47 10.39 8.00
N GLU A 15 -6.22 11.48 7.80
CA GLU A 15 -5.65 12.76 7.40
C GLU A 15 -4.68 13.31 8.46
N GLN A 16 -5.03 13.21 9.74
CA GLN A 16 -4.16 13.68 10.82
C GLN A 16 -2.94 12.77 11.01
N LYS A 17 -3.12 11.46 10.89
CA LYS A 17 -2.03 10.49 10.98
C LYS A 17 -1.05 10.65 9.82
N TRP A 18 -1.53 10.92 8.61
CA TRP A 18 -0.70 11.23 7.45
C TRP A 18 0.23 12.42 7.70
N VAL A 19 -0.29 13.53 8.23
CA VAL A 19 0.52 14.71 8.60
C VAL A 19 1.51 14.37 9.72
N ALA A 20 1.06 13.68 10.77
CA ALA A 20 1.90 13.34 11.91
C ALA A 20 3.05 12.39 11.54
N LEU A 21 2.84 11.51 10.56
CA LEU A 21 3.81 10.53 10.09
C LEU A 21 4.71 11.04 8.96
N TYR A 22 4.70 12.34 8.63
CA TYR A 22 5.61 12.91 7.64
C TYR A 22 7.08 12.46 7.76
N PRO A 23 7.71 12.38 8.96
CA PRO A 23 9.09 11.89 9.07
C PRO A 23 9.23 10.35 8.97
N LEU A 24 8.11 9.61 8.92
CA LEU A 24 8.04 8.14 8.97
C LEU A 24 7.33 7.58 7.72
N GLY A 25 7.93 7.80 6.54
CA GLY A 25 7.28 7.52 5.24
C GLY A 25 6.72 6.10 5.06
N TYR A 26 7.40 5.06 5.57
CA TYR A 26 6.89 3.67 5.48
C TYR A 26 5.63 3.46 6.33
N GLU A 27 5.60 4.02 7.54
CA GLU A 27 4.42 3.97 8.41
C GLU A 27 3.28 4.78 7.80
N ALA A 28 3.60 5.95 7.23
CA ALA A 28 2.64 6.79 6.55
C ALA A 28 2.01 6.06 5.35
N TRP A 29 2.80 5.34 4.54
CA TRP A 29 2.32 4.54 3.41
C TRP A 29 1.52 3.30 3.85
N ALA A 30 1.91 2.64 4.95
CA ALA A 30 1.12 1.55 5.53
C ALA A 30 -0.25 2.03 6.02
N GLU A 31 -0.29 3.16 6.71
CA GLU A 31 -1.52 3.71 7.27
C GLU A 31 -2.43 4.35 6.23
N TRP A 32 -1.85 4.94 5.18
CA TRP A 32 -2.61 5.40 4.02
C TRP A 32 -3.38 4.24 3.36
N ARG A 33 -2.72 3.09 3.10
CA ARG A 33 -3.39 1.88 2.60
C ARG A 33 -4.48 1.39 3.56
N ARG A 34 -4.16 1.26 4.85
CA ARG A 34 -5.08 0.74 5.89
C ARG A 34 -6.32 1.63 6.13
N LEU A 35 -6.19 2.95 5.95
CA LEU A 35 -7.27 3.89 6.21
C LEU A 35 -7.94 4.40 4.94
N GLY A 36 -7.29 4.29 3.78
CA GLY A 36 -7.73 4.90 2.53
C GLY A 36 -7.72 6.43 2.55
N TYR A 37 -7.03 7.07 3.50
CA TYR A 37 -6.98 8.53 3.64
C TYR A 37 -5.56 9.06 3.85
N PRO A 38 -5.21 10.22 3.27
CA PRO A 38 -6.04 11.05 2.38
C PRO A 38 -6.35 10.35 1.04
N GLN A 39 -7.39 10.83 0.34
CA GLN A 39 -7.72 10.35 -1.00
C GLN A 39 -6.68 10.91 -1.97
N LEU A 40 -5.69 10.09 -2.30
CA LEU A 40 -4.58 10.45 -3.18
C LEU A 40 -4.92 10.03 -4.60
N GLU A 41 -4.63 10.91 -5.55
CA GLU A 41 -4.71 10.60 -6.97
C GLU A 41 -3.34 10.16 -7.50
N PRO A 42 -3.27 9.19 -8.42
CA PRO A 42 -2.03 8.87 -9.11
C PRO A 42 -1.44 10.10 -9.83
N HIS A 43 -0.12 10.11 -10.00
CA HIS A 43 0.56 11.16 -10.74
C HIS A 43 0.13 11.14 -12.22
N GLU A 44 0.00 12.32 -12.85
CA GLU A 44 -0.41 12.46 -14.27
C GLU A 44 0.52 11.73 -15.24
N TYR A 45 1.80 11.62 -14.88
CA TYR A 45 2.84 10.94 -15.66
C TYR A 45 3.47 9.82 -14.83
N PRO A 46 2.80 8.68 -14.64
CA PRO A 46 3.33 7.59 -13.84
C PRO A 46 4.46 6.88 -14.61
N LEU A 47 5.51 6.49 -13.88
CA LEU A 47 6.63 5.72 -14.45
C LEU A 47 6.43 4.21 -14.32
N ASN A 48 5.50 3.77 -13.48
CA ASN A 48 5.16 2.36 -13.32
C ASN A 48 4.08 1.96 -14.36
N PRO A 49 4.08 0.70 -14.83
CA PRO A 49 3.14 0.22 -15.84
C PRO A 49 1.67 0.28 -15.41
N SER A 50 1.38 0.11 -14.11
CA SER A 50 0.00 0.11 -13.61
C SER A 50 -0.67 1.49 -13.69
N GLY A 51 0.12 2.56 -13.71
CA GLY A 51 -0.37 3.93 -13.60
C GLY A 51 -0.99 4.27 -12.24
N GLN A 52 -0.94 3.35 -11.27
CA GLN A 52 -1.51 3.52 -9.93
C GLN A 52 -0.43 3.82 -8.89
N ILE A 53 -0.88 4.24 -7.71
CA ILE A 53 -0.01 4.32 -6.53
C ILE A 53 0.27 2.89 -6.05
N PRO A 54 1.55 2.47 -5.93
CA PRO A 54 1.91 1.12 -5.48
C PRO A 54 1.29 0.74 -4.13
N LEU A 55 0.75 -0.48 -4.06
CA LEU A 55 0.22 -1.10 -2.84
C LEU A 55 1.25 -2.00 -2.15
N ARG A 56 2.30 -2.41 -2.86
CA ARG A 56 3.42 -3.19 -2.32
C ARG A 56 4.67 -3.04 -3.16
N HIS A 57 5.76 -3.64 -2.68
CA HIS A 57 6.91 -3.98 -3.52
C HIS A 57 6.79 -5.44 -4.00
N ALA A 58 7.18 -5.68 -5.26
CA ALA A 58 7.41 -7.03 -5.75
C ALA A 58 8.58 -7.68 -5.00
N TYR A 59 8.62 -9.01 -4.98
CA TYR A 59 9.78 -9.71 -4.43
C TYR A 59 11.04 -9.41 -5.26
N PRO A 60 12.25 -9.48 -4.66
CA PRO A 60 13.48 -9.32 -5.42
C PRO A 60 13.58 -10.34 -6.55
N ALA A 61 13.99 -9.89 -7.74
CA ALA A 61 14.13 -10.77 -8.91
C ALA A 61 15.10 -11.95 -8.71
N SER A 62 16.01 -11.87 -7.73
CA SER A 62 16.89 -12.97 -7.36
C SER A 62 16.16 -14.16 -6.73
N GLU A 63 15.00 -13.95 -6.09
CA GLU A 63 14.23 -15.05 -5.49
C GLU A 63 13.74 -16.05 -6.55
N LEU A 64 13.49 -15.56 -7.77
CA LEU A 64 13.11 -16.39 -8.93
C LEU A 64 14.17 -17.43 -9.30
N THR A 65 15.45 -17.17 -9.01
CA THR A 65 16.56 -18.05 -9.41
C THR A 65 17.25 -18.73 -8.24
N LEU A 66 17.25 -18.10 -7.06
CA LEU A 66 17.94 -18.61 -5.87
C LEU A 66 17.01 -19.35 -4.89
N ASN A 67 15.69 -19.18 -4.99
CA ASN A 67 14.72 -19.68 -4.02
C ASN A 67 13.33 -19.93 -4.64
N GLU A 68 13.31 -20.51 -5.85
CA GLU A 68 12.12 -20.64 -6.70
C GLU A 68 10.94 -21.33 -5.99
N ASP A 69 11.19 -22.38 -5.22
CA ASP A 69 10.14 -23.13 -4.51
C ASP A 69 9.40 -22.23 -3.48
N SER A 70 10.16 -21.46 -2.68
CA SER A 70 9.56 -20.57 -1.69
C SER A 70 8.88 -19.38 -2.35
N TYR A 71 9.46 -18.87 -3.45
CA TYR A 71 8.85 -17.81 -4.26
C TYR A 71 7.47 -18.24 -4.77
N ASN A 72 7.39 -19.41 -5.39
CA ASN A 72 6.14 -19.95 -5.92
C ASN A 72 5.10 -20.22 -4.81
N ALA A 73 5.54 -20.71 -3.64
CA ALA A 73 4.66 -20.88 -2.49
C ALA A 73 4.11 -19.54 -1.97
N ALA A 74 4.95 -18.51 -1.88
CA ALA A 74 4.54 -17.17 -1.46
C ALA A 74 3.56 -16.54 -2.46
N LEU A 75 3.80 -16.71 -3.76
CA LEU A 75 2.91 -16.26 -4.83
C LEU A 75 1.52 -16.92 -4.73
N GLY A 76 1.48 -18.21 -4.39
CA GLY A 76 0.24 -18.93 -4.15
C GLY A 76 -0.57 -18.37 -2.97
N ILE A 77 0.10 -17.89 -1.91
CA ILE A 77 -0.54 -17.25 -0.74
C ILE A 77 -0.99 -15.83 -1.06
N LEU A 78 -0.19 -15.09 -1.81
CA LEU A 78 -0.47 -13.73 -2.22
C LEU A 78 -1.80 -13.63 -3.00
N GLY A 79 -2.11 -14.62 -3.85
CA GLY A 79 -3.38 -14.69 -4.56
C GLY A 79 -3.51 -13.74 -5.77
N GLY A 80 -2.40 -13.18 -6.23
CA GLY A 80 -2.32 -12.26 -7.38
C GLY A 80 -0.91 -12.26 -8.00
N PRO A 81 -0.65 -11.43 -9.02
CA PRO A 81 0.68 -11.26 -9.59
C PRO A 81 1.66 -10.66 -8.58
N ASP A 82 2.95 -10.97 -8.73
CA ASP A 82 4.02 -10.34 -7.95
C ASP A 82 4.41 -8.98 -8.53
N ASP A 83 3.52 -8.01 -8.40
CA ASP A 83 3.74 -6.63 -8.85
C ASP A 83 3.24 -5.61 -7.80
N GLU A 84 3.34 -4.32 -8.13
CA GLU A 84 2.93 -3.22 -7.26
C GLU A 84 1.42 -3.12 -7.01
N THR A 85 0.59 -3.85 -7.75
CA THR A 85 -0.87 -3.71 -7.75
C THR A 85 -1.57 -4.68 -6.82
N THR A 86 -0.92 -5.77 -6.43
CA THR A 86 -1.53 -6.77 -5.55
C THR A 86 -1.56 -6.27 -4.10
N PRO A 87 -2.74 -6.16 -3.45
CA PRO A 87 -2.83 -5.71 -2.06
C PRO A 87 -2.11 -6.66 -1.10
N ILE A 88 -1.66 -6.14 0.04
CA ILE A 88 -1.15 -6.95 1.15
C ILE A 88 -2.33 -7.51 1.94
N PHE A 89 -2.17 -8.63 2.63
CA PHE A 89 -3.26 -9.34 3.34
C PHE A 89 -4.12 -8.48 4.30
N TRP A 90 -3.59 -7.37 4.82
CA TRP A 90 -4.31 -6.46 5.74
C TRP A 90 -4.97 -5.28 5.03
N ASP A 91 -4.70 -5.10 3.73
CA ASP A 91 -5.26 -4.07 2.86
C ASP A 91 -6.49 -4.66 2.15
N VAL A 92 -7.67 -4.48 2.77
CA VAL A 92 -8.90 -5.22 2.46
C VAL A 92 -10.09 -4.34 2.08
N ASP A 93 -9.89 -3.02 1.99
CA ASP A 93 -10.93 -2.05 1.69
C ASP A 93 -11.11 -1.83 0.17
#